data_AF-A0A354D6E8-F1
#
_entry.id   AF-A0A354D6E8-F1
#
_cell.length_a   1.000
_cell.length_b   1.000
_cell.length_c   1.000
_cell.angle_alpha   90.00
_cell.angle_beta   90.00
_cell.angle_gamma   90.00
#
_symmetry.space_group_name_H-M   'P 1'
#
loop_
_entity.id
_entity.type
_entity.pdbx_description
1 polymer ?
#
loop_
_entity_poly.entity_id
_entity_poly.type
_entity_poly.pdbx_seq_one_letter_code
_entity_poly.pdbx_strand_id
1 'polypeptide(L)'
;MVIILWCILILSVVFGIYKNFTAIDKHTVHEKKVIQEKMTDTNAVENFVLSYAKVYFEWKPDAAVLDERLKKLENYTSADLRKINEESIREDIPTTSWVEEAKIWSIEKSSKKDYRVEFSVKQKIQEGDKKEKYESFYITNVHKDANGAMVVTQNPTVCGGYSKSNYEKKVTVNDGSVDNNEQLEIEEFLVTFFRLYPTADEKELSYYAEKNVLKPIQEKNDVYVLSEVEIVSAVKEKKITYVQVNVTYLDQQTKAMQISQYDLKLKKEGNWKIVK
;
A
#
# COMPACT_ATOMS: atom_id res chain seq x y z
N MET A 1 9.17 -19.06 -77.49
CA MET A 1 10.16 -18.42 -76.59
C MET A 1 9.57 -17.31 -75.72
N VAL A 2 8.55 -16.57 -76.19
CA VAL A 2 7.91 -15.44 -75.45
C VAL A 2 7.15 -15.88 -74.19
N ILE A 3 6.46 -17.02 -74.21
CA ILE A 3 5.64 -17.50 -73.07
C ILE A 3 6.48 -17.75 -71.81
N ILE A 4 7.68 -18.32 -71.97
CA ILE A 4 8.59 -18.59 -70.84
C ILE A 4 9.05 -17.28 -70.20
N LEU A 5 9.29 -16.25 -71.01
CA LEU A 5 9.71 -14.93 -70.53
C LEU A 5 8.60 -14.27 -69.67
N TRP A 6 7.34 -14.43 -70.07
CA TRP A 6 6.19 -13.95 -69.30
C TRP A 6 5.98 -14.72 -68.00
N CYS A 7 6.20 -16.04 -67.99
CA CYS A 7 6.13 -16.83 -66.76
C CYS A 7 7.20 -16.40 -65.73
N ILE A 8 8.43 -16.14 -66.19
CA ILE A 8 9.53 -15.68 -65.32
C ILE A 8 9.23 -14.28 -64.75
N LEU A 9 8.65 -13.39 -65.56
CA LEU A 9 8.26 -12.05 -65.11
C LEU A 9 7.19 -12.11 -64.00
N ILE A 10 6.17 -12.96 -64.16
CA ILE A 10 5.10 -13.09 -63.16
C ILE A 10 5.67 -13.66 -61.84
N LEU A 11 6.54 -14.66 -61.93
CA LEU A 11 7.21 -15.24 -60.75
C LEU A 11 8.05 -14.23 -59.97
N SER A 12 8.78 -13.33 -60.65
CA SER A 12 9.61 -12.32 -59.98
C SER A 12 8.76 -11.27 -59.27
N VAL A 13 7.63 -10.86 -59.86
CA VAL A 13 6.69 -9.91 -59.26
C VAL A 13 6.01 -10.53 -58.04
N VAL A 14 5.55 -11.79 -58.13
CA VAL A 14 4.95 -12.50 -56.99
C VAL A 14 5.97 -12.67 -55.85
N PHE A 15 7.23 -12.98 -56.17
CA PHE A 15 8.29 -13.11 -55.17
C PHE A 15 8.63 -11.77 -54.52
N GLY A 16 8.65 -10.67 -55.28
CA GLY A 16 8.85 -9.31 -54.76
C GLY A 16 7.73 -8.88 -53.81
N ILE A 17 6.48 -9.17 -54.17
CA ILE A 17 5.30 -8.91 -53.33
C ILE A 17 5.37 -9.75 -52.04
N TYR A 18 5.68 -11.05 -52.15
CA TYR A 18 5.85 -11.93 -50.99
C TYR A 18 6.92 -11.39 -50.02
N LYS A 19 8.08 -10.98 -50.55
CA LYS A 19 9.15 -10.42 -49.71
C LYS A 19 8.74 -9.12 -49.03
N ASN A 20 8.00 -8.26 -49.72
CA ASN A 20 7.49 -7.01 -49.16
C ASN A 20 6.48 -7.26 -48.02
N PHE A 21 5.57 -8.23 -48.20
CA PHE A 21 4.63 -8.64 -47.15
C PHE A 21 5.30 -9.33 -45.96
N THR A 22 6.44 -10.03 -46.15
CA THR A 22 7.21 -10.57 -45.01
C THR A 22 8.12 -9.54 -44.33
N ALA A 23 8.35 -8.39 -44.97
CA ALA A 23 9.19 -7.30 -44.45
C ALA A 23 8.37 -6.24 -43.70
N ILE A 24 7.10 -6.07 -44.06
CA ILE A 24 6.16 -5.16 -43.39
C ILE A 24 5.47 -5.93 -42.26
N ASP A 25 5.54 -5.39 -41.04
CA ASP A 25 5.02 -5.95 -39.77
C ASP A 25 5.86 -7.00 -39.04
N LYS A 26 7.19 -6.80 -39.00
CA LYS A 26 7.92 -7.00 -37.74
C LYS A 26 7.97 -5.70 -36.95
N HIS A 27 6.81 -5.13 -36.63
CA HIS A 27 6.75 -4.30 -35.44
C HIS A 27 7.03 -5.23 -34.27
N THR A 28 8.24 -5.12 -33.71
CA THR A 28 8.62 -5.67 -32.42
C THR A 28 7.59 -5.15 -31.42
N VAL A 29 6.52 -5.89 -31.24
CA VAL A 29 5.68 -5.79 -30.06
C VAL A 29 6.64 -6.19 -28.95
N HIS A 30 7.21 -5.21 -28.27
CA HIS A 30 7.70 -5.42 -26.93
C HIS A 30 6.46 -5.87 -26.16
N GLU A 31 6.25 -7.18 -26.12
CA GLU A 31 5.40 -7.84 -25.16
C GLU A 31 5.96 -7.40 -23.81
N LYS A 32 5.47 -6.26 -23.30
CA LYS A 32 5.54 -5.94 -21.89
C LYS A 32 4.77 -7.08 -21.25
N LYS A 33 5.50 -8.13 -20.90
CA LYS A 33 5.08 -9.12 -19.94
C LYS A 33 4.78 -8.30 -18.69
N VAL A 34 3.52 -7.93 -18.54
CA VAL A 34 2.98 -7.47 -17.27
C VAL A 34 3.19 -8.69 -16.39
N ILE A 35 4.31 -8.70 -15.66
CA ILE A 35 4.54 -9.66 -14.60
C ILE A 35 3.41 -9.32 -13.64
N GLN A 36 2.30 -10.05 -13.73
CA GLN A 36 1.32 -10.08 -12.66
C GLN A 36 2.12 -10.51 -11.44
N GLU A 37 2.42 -9.56 -10.56
CA GLU A 37 2.94 -9.85 -9.24
C GLU A 37 1.95 -10.80 -8.60
N LYS A 38 2.28 -12.09 -8.63
CA LYS A 38 1.56 -13.08 -7.87
C LYS A 38 1.76 -12.69 -6.43
N MET A 39 0.74 -12.08 -5.82
CA MET A 39 0.67 -11.83 -4.38
C MET A 39 1.08 -13.11 -3.69
N THR A 40 2.33 -13.15 -3.23
CA THR A 40 2.83 -14.28 -2.48
C THR A 40 2.38 -13.99 -1.07
N ASP A 41 1.65 -14.91 -0.46
CA ASP A 41 1.40 -14.85 0.97
C ASP A 41 2.74 -14.91 1.72
N THR A 42 3.18 -13.76 2.21
CA THR A 42 4.43 -13.57 2.97
C THR A 42 4.18 -13.46 4.46
N ASN A 43 2.94 -13.61 4.95
CA ASN A 43 2.60 -13.43 6.36
C ASN A 43 3.42 -14.34 7.27
N ALA A 44 3.70 -15.57 6.83
CA ALA A 44 4.55 -16.49 7.58
C ALA A 44 6.00 -15.97 7.71
N VAL A 45 6.57 -15.43 6.63
CA VAL A 45 7.93 -14.87 6.62
C VAL A 45 8.00 -13.62 7.48
N GLU A 46 6.99 -12.75 7.38
CA GLU A 46 6.85 -11.56 8.23
C GLU A 46 6.87 -11.91 9.71
N ASN A 47 5.95 -12.77 10.17
CA ASN A 47 5.87 -13.14 11.58
C ASN A 47 7.14 -13.85 12.07
N PHE A 48 7.77 -14.66 11.22
CA PHE A 48 9.03 -15.32 11.53
C PHE A 48 10.16 -14.31 11.75
N VAL A 49 10.29 -13.30 10.87
CA VAL A 49 11.31 -12.24 11.02
C VAL A 49 11.04 -11.33 12.20
N LEU A 50 9.78 -10.96 12.47
CA LEU A 50 9.44 -10.16 13.65
C LEU A 50 9.80 -10.87 14.96
N SER A 51 9.52 -12.18 15.03
CA SER A 51 9.86 -13.01 16.19
C SER A 51 11.38 -13.16 16.34
N TYR A 52 12.10 -13.38 15.24
CA TYR A 52 13.56 -13.39 15.23
C TYR A 52 14.16 -12.05 15.67
N ALA A 53 13.69 -10.94 15.12
CA ALA A 53 14.17 -9.60 15.44
C ALA A 53 14.01 -9.29 16.92
N LYS A 54 12.89 -9.69 17.54
CA LYS A 54 12.71 -9.54 18.99
C LYS A 54 13.81 -10.26 19.78
N VAL A 55 14.06 -11.54 19.49
CA VAL A 55 15.12 -12.30 20.19
C VAL A 55 16.51 -11.74 19.90
N TYR A 56 16.77 -11.30 18.67
CA TYR A 56 18.08 -10.78 18.26
C TYR A 56 18.40 -9.43 18.93
N PHE A 57 17.43 -8.53 19.03
CA PHE A 57 17.65 -7.17 19.54
C PHE A 57 17.29 -6.97 21.01
N GLU A 58 16.73 -7.97 21.71
CA GLU A 58 16.56 -7.94 23.17
C GLU A 58 17.74 -8.61 23.88
N TRP A 59 18.30 -7.94 24.88
CA TRP A 59 19.34 -8.52 25.74
C TRP A 59 19.38 -7.85 27.10
N LYS A 60 19.92 -8.58 28.09
CA LYS A 60 20.26 -8.09 29.42
C LYS A 60 21.62 -8.70 29.79
N PRO A 61 22.54 -7.95 30.42
CA PRO A 61 23.85 -8.46 30.82
C PRO A 61 23.69 -9.34 32.06
N ASP A 62 23.18 -10.54 31.84
CA ASP A 62 22.92 -11.59 32.83
C ASP A 62 23.16 -12.95 32.17
N ALA A 63 24.04 -13.75 32.77
CA ALA A 63 24.49 -15.04 32.23
C ALA A 63 23.36 -15.95 31.78
N ALA A 64 22.35 -16.12 32.65
CA ALA A 64 21.22 -17.01 32.39
C ALA A 64 20.34 -16.48 31.27
N VAL A 65 20.12 -15.16 31.22
CA VAL A 65 19.33 -14.52 30.16
C VAL A 65 20.04 -14.62 28.81
N LEU A 66 21.37 -14.46 28.78
CA LEU A 66 22.16 -14.56 27.54
C LEU A 66 22.23 -16.00 27.00
N ASP A 67 22.39 -17.00 27.87
CA ASP A 67 22.31 -18.42 27.47
C ASP A 67 20.91 -18.78 26.93
N GLU A 68 19.84 -18.33 27.60
CA GLU A 68 18.48 -18.53 27.12
C GLU A 68 18.24 -17.85 25.76
N ARG A 69 18.79 -16.64 25.57
CA ARG A 69 18.73 -15.92 24.30
C ARG A 69 19.42 -16.72 23.19
N LEU A 70 20.62 -17.26 23.41
CA LEU A 70 21.33 -18.05 22.42
C LEU A 70 20.52 -19.29 22.02
N LYS A 71 19.96 -20.03 23.00
CA LYS A 71 19.04 -21.16 22.75
C LYS A 71 17.82 -20.75 21.93
N LYS A 72 17.22 -19.59 22.23
CA LYS A 72 16.08 -19.07 21.47
C LYS A 72 16.47 -18.74 20.02
N LEU A 73 17.66 -18.17 19.79
CA LEU A 73 18.16 -17.85 18.45
C LEU A 73 18.36 -19.09 17.58
N GLU A 74 18.61 -20.27 18.16
CA GLU A 74 18.73 -21.52 17.41
C GLU A 74 17.45 -21.91 16.67
N ASN A 75 16.29 -21.48 17.16
CA ASN A 75 15.01 -21.74 16.50
C ASN A 75 14.82 -20.91 15.22
N TYR A 76 15.67 -19.91 15.00
CA TYR A 76 15.55 -18.98 13.87
C TYR A 76 16.75 -19.03 12.92
N THR A 77 17.95 -19.32 13.41
CA THR A 77 19.20 -19.10 12.67
C THR A 77 19.83 -20.38 12.12
N SER A 78 20.52 -20.26 10.99
CA SER A 78 21.31 -21.36 10.45
C SER A 78 22.48 -21.73 11.37
N ALA A 79 23.03 -22.93 11.22
CA ALA A 79 24.18 -23.38 12.02
C ALA A 79 25.41 -22.46 11.90
N ASP A 80 25.62 -21.86 10.73
CA ASP A 80 26.73 -20.94 10.51
C ASP A 80 26.50 -19.60 11.18
N LEU A 81 25.26 -19.06 11.14
CA LEU A 81 24.92 -17.84 11.88
C LEU A 81 25.01 -18.02 13.39
N ARG A 82 24.69 -19.21 13.92
CA ARG A 82 24.84 -19.50 15.35
C ARG A 82 26.28 -19.26 15.80
N LYS A 83 27.25 -19.86 15.10
CA LYS A 83 28.68 -19.70 15.40
C LYS A 83 29.14 -18.24 15.36
N ILE A 84 28.63 -17.47 14.40
CA ILE A 84 28.96 -16.04 14.27
C ILE A 84 28.39 -15.22 15.43
N ASN A 85 27.27 -15.65 16.02
CA ASN A 85 26.55 -14.91 17.05
C ASN A 85 26.92 -15.30 18.49
N GLU A 86 27.65 -16.40 18.71
CA GLU A 86 27.99 -16.93 20.04
C GLU A 86 28.58 -15.87 20.98
N GLU A 87 29.47 -15.01 20.47
CA GLU A 87 30.14 -13.96 21.25
C GLU A 87 29.63 -12.54 20.98
N SER A 88 28.49 -12.40 20.28
CA SER A 88 27.97 -11.09 19.85
C SER A 88 27.51 -10.20 21.01
N ILE A 89 26.99 -10.81 22.08
CA ILE A 89 26.48 -10.13 23.28
C ILE A 89 27.02 -10.88 24.49
N ARG A 90 27.81 -10.18 25.30
CA ARG A 90 28.54 -10.74 26.44
C ARG A 90 27.98 -10.22 27.77
N GLU A 91 28.26 -10.92 28.86
CA GLU A 91 27.83 -10.51 30.21
C GLU A 91 28.47 -9.20 30.68
N ASP A 92 29.64 -8.83 30.12
CA ASP A 92 30.40 -7.63 30.48
C ASP A 92 29.91 -6.34 29.79
N ILE A 93 28.89 -6.41 28.92
CA ILE A 93 28.36 -5.21 28.26
C ILE A 93 27.56 -4.35 29.24
N PRO A 94 27.65 -3.02 29.17
CA PRO A 94 27.01 -2.14 30.15
C PRO A 94 25.52 -1.87 29.87
N THR A 95 24.96 -2.48 28.82
CA THR A 95 23.65 -2.12 28.28
C THR A 95 22.61 -3.21 28.41
N THR A 96 21.36 -2.81 28.67
CA THR A 96 20.16 -3.66 28.50
C THR A 96 19.32 -3.10 27.36
N SER A 97 18.76 -3.98 26.52
CA SER A 97 17.94 -3.62 25.37
C SER A 97 16.57 -4.27 25.44
N TRP A 98 15.53 -3.48 25.12
CA TRP A 98 14.16 -3.94 24.92
C TRP A 98 13.68 -3.53 23.53
N VAL A 99 12.95 -4.42 22.85
CA VAL A 99 12.27 -4.10 21.59
C VAL A 99 10.88 -3.59 21.93
N GLU A 100 10.64 -2.30 21.65
CA GLU A 100 9.31 -1.69 21.84
C GLU A 100 8.39 -2.00 20.65
N GLU A 101 8.96 -2.02 19.45
CA GLU A 101 8.23 -2.25 18.21
C GLU A 101 9.19 -2.80 17.15
N ALA A 102 8.69 -3.71 16.30
CA ALA A 102 9.35 -4.10 15.07
C ALA A 102 8.34 -4.09 13.93
N LYS A 103 8.74 -3.65 12.75
CA LYS A 103 7.87 -3.52 11.56
C LYS A 103 8.55 -4.09 10.33
N ILE A 104 7.81 -4.83 9.53
CA ILE A 104 8.26 -5.23 8.19
C ILE A 104 7.88 -4.12 7.21
N TRP A 105 8.83 -3.68 6.39
CA TRP A 105 8.62 -2.67 5.37
C TRP A 105 8.58 -3.24 3.96
N SER A 106 9.38 -4.27 3.70
CA SER A 106 9.40 -4.95 2.39
C SER A 106 9.80 -6.42 2.55
N ILE A 107 9.18 -7.27 1.71
CA ILE A 107 9.56 -8.67 1.53
C ILE A 107 9.67 -8.93 0.03
N GLU A 108 10.89 -9.17 -0.42
CA GLU A 108 11.20 -9.46 -1.82
C GLU A 108 11.66 -10.91 -1.94
N LYS A 109 11.14 -11.64 -2.93
CA LYS A 109 11.72 -12.94 -3.27
C LYS A 109 13.03 -12.73 -4.01
N SER A 110 14.14 -13.11 -3.39
CA SER A 110 15.45 -13.15 -4.05
C SER A 110 15.63 -14.44 -4.88
N SER A 111 14.91 -15.52 -4.54
CA SER A 111 14.89 -16.77 -5.30
C SER A 111 13.54 -17.50 -5.17
N LYS A 112 13.43 -18.75 -5.67
CA LYS A 112 12.24 -19.58 -5.49
C LYS A 112 11.92 -19.85 -4.01
N LYS A 113 12.93 -19.87 -3.14
CA LYS A 113 12.82 -20.22 -1.72
C LYS A 113 13.39 -19.17 -0.78
N ASP A 114 14.07 -18.16 -1.31
CA ASP A 114 14.76 -17.15 -0.51
C ASP A 114 14.05 -15.81 -0.60
N TYR A 115 14.02 -15.14 0.56
CA TYR A 115 13.35 -13.88 0.78
C TYR A 115 14.36 -12.90 1.38
N ARG A 116 14.41 -11.70 0.80
CA ARG A 116 15.08 -10.53 1.37
C ARG A 116 14.03 -9.71 2.10
N VAL A 117 14.26 -9.46 3.38
CA VAL A 117 13.30 -8.80 4.27
C VAL A 117 13.91 -7.52 4.83
N GLU A 118 13.22 -6.40 4.60
CA GLU A 118 13.57 -5.10 5.17
C GLU A 118 12.62 -4.79 6.34
N PHE A 119 13.19 -4.48 7.50
CA PHE A 119 12.43 -4.27 8.73
C PHE A 119 13.05 -3.18 9.59
N SER A 120 12.24 -2.51 10.43
CA SER A 120 12.75 -1.61 11.48
C SER A 120 12.56 -2.21 12.87
N VAL A 121 13.42 -1.80 13.78
CA VAL A 121 13.33 -2.14 15.21
C VAL A 121 13.49 -0.86 16.01
N LYS A 122 12.47 -0.57 16.84
CA LYS A 122 12.51 0.49 17.84
C LYS A 122 12.96 -0.11 19.16
N GLN A 123 14.16 0.28 19.59
CA GLN A 123 14.75 -0.21 20.82
C GLN A 123 14.71 0.85 21.91
N LYS A 124 14.53 0.41 23.15
CA LYS A 124 14.88 1.17 24.33
C LYS A 124 16.18 0.58 24.86
N ILE A 125 17.24 1.37 24.96
CA ILE A 125 18.52 0.96 25.54
C ILE A 125 18.71 1.66 26.88
N GLN A 126 19.17 0.92 27.88
CA GLN A 126 19.58 1.46 29.16
C GLN A 126 21.05 1.17 29.42
N GLU A 127 21.81 2.19 29.83
CA GLU A 127 23.18 2.11 30.32
C GLU A 127 23.27 2.87 31.65
N GLY A 128 23.47 2.15 32.76
CA GLY A 128 23.30 2.72 34.10
C GLY A 128 21.91 3.34 34.28
N ASP A 129 21.84 4.64 34.61
CA ASP A 129 20.57 5.38 34.75
C ASP A 129 20.07 5.98 33.43
N LYS A 130 20.92 6.06 32.39
CA LYS A 130 20.56 6.65 31.10
C LYS A 130 19.66 5.71 30.32
N LYS A 131 18.60 6.25 29.73
CA LYS A 131 17.67 5.52 28.87
C LYS A 131 17.46 6.28 27.58
N GLU A 132 17.73 5.63 26.47
CA GLU A 132 17.58 6.21 25.14
C GLU A 132 16.68 5.32 24.27
N LYS A 133 16.05 5.95 23.29
CA LYS A 133 15.24 5.26 22.29
C LYS A 133 15.74 5.62 20.91
N TYR A 134 15.92 4.63 20.07
CA TYR A 134 16.23 4.83 18.65
C TYR A 134 15.48 3.80 17.81
N GLU A 135 15.25 4.16 16.56
CA GLU A 135 14.76 3.26 15.53
C GLU A 135 15.86 3.06 14.50
N SER A 136 16.05 1.82 14.07
CA SER A 136 17.03 1.47 13.04
C SER A 136 16.41 0.49 12.06
N PHE A 137 16.90 0.53 10.83
CA PHE A 137 16.41 -0.29 9.72
C PHE A 137 17.45 -1.32 9.35
N TYR A 138 16.98 -2.51 9.00
CA TYR A 138 17.80 -3.67 8.76
C TYR A 138 17.30 -4.48 7.57
N ILE A 139 18.25 -5.16 6.91
CA ILE A 139 17.98 -6.21 5.93
C ILE A 139 18.39 -7.55 6.54
N THR A 140 17.57 -8.59 6.34
CA THR A 140 17.93 -9.99 6.59
C THR A 140 17.45 -10.88 5.45
N ASN A 141 18.03 -12.08 5.35
CA ASN A 141 17.61 -13.10 4.38
C ASN A 141 17.00 -14.30 5.10
N VAL A 142 15.91 -14.80 4.55
CA VAL A 142 15.18 -15.97 5.06
C VAL A 142 15.04 -17.01 3.94
N HIS A 143 15.44 -18.23 4.22
CA HIS A 143 15.12 -19.39 3.40
C HIS A 143 13.83 -20.04 3.90
N LYS A 144 12.90 -20.35 2.99
CA LYS A 144 11.68 -21.13 3.26
C LYS A 144 11.67 -22.39 2.41
N ASP A 145 11.66 -23.55 3.05
CA ASP A 145 11.67 -24.84 2.36
C ASP A 145 10.29 -25.20 1.77
N ALA A 146 10.20 -26.36 1.11
CA ALA A 146 8.96 -26.82 0.50
C ALA A 146 7.87 -27.22 1.51
N ASN A 147 8.25 -27.51 2.76
CA ASN A 147 7.35 -27.85 3.86
C ASN A 147 6.88 -26.59 4.61
N GLY A 148 7.43 -25.42 4.26
CA GLY A 148 7.14 -24.14 4.89
C GLY A 148 7.98 -23.83 6.11
N ALA A 149 8.97 -24.66 6.45
CA ALA A 149 9.94 -24.37 7.50
C ALA A 149 10.86 -23.23 7.05
N MET A 150 11.26 -22.38 7.99
CA MET A 150 11.99 -21.14 7.71
C MET A 150 13.27 -21.08 8.54
N VAL A 151 14.30 -20.46 7.96
CA VAL A 151 15.57 -20.19 8.65
C VAL A 151 16.15 -18.87 8.16
N VAL A 152 16.62 -18.05 9.09
CA VAL A 152 17.41 -16.86 8.82
C VAL A 152 18.81 -17.29 8.38
N THR A 153 19.23 -16.80 7.23
CA THR A 153 20.52 -17.12 6.62
C THR A 153 21.50 -15.95 6.63
N GLN A 154 21.05 -14.75 7.00
CA GLN A 154 21.91 -13.58 7.19
C GLN A 154 21.51 -12.78 8.43
N ASN A 155 22.48 -12.40 9.28
CA ASN A 155 22.25 -11.48 10.39
C ASN A 155 21.72 -10.11 9.90
N PRO A 156 20.93 -9.40 10.73
CA PRO A 156 20.46 -8.05 10.44
C PRO A 156 21.60 -7.12 10.04
N THR A 157 21.51 -6.56 8.83
CA THR A 157 22.48 -5.61 8.29
C THR A 157 21.83 -4.23 8.25
N VAL A 158 22.42 -3.24 8.92
CA VAL A 158 21.87 -1.87 8.97
C VAL A 158 21.72 -1.30 7.55
N CYS A 159 20.58 -0.68 7.27
CA CYS A 159 20.29 -0.05 5.99
C CYS A 159 19.63 1.32 6.14
N GLY A 160 19.40 2.00 5.01
CA GLY A 160 18.62 3.22 4.98
C GLY A 160 17.16 2.96 5.39
N GLY A 161 16.53 3.98 5.97
CA GLY A 161 15.14 3.90 6.41
C GLY A 161 14.12 4.32 5.36
N TYR A 162 12.85 4.12 5.71
CA TYR A 162 11.70 4.56 4.92
C TYR A 162 11.33 5.98 5.33
N SER A 163 11.05 6.84 4.34
CA SER A 163 10.71 8.24 4.57
C SER A 163 9.36 8.60 3.94
N LYS A 164 8.72 9.62 4.53
CA LYS A 164 7.51 10.19 3.97
C LYS A 164 7.80 10.73 2.57
N SER A 165 6.99 10.33 1.59
CA SER A 165 7.04 10.91 0.25
C SER A 165 6.72 12.41 0.28
N ASN A 166 7.39 13.19 -0.56
CA ASN A 166 7.07 14.59 -0.83
C ASN A 166 5.96 14.77 -1.89
N TYR A 167 5.22 13.71 -2.21
CA TYR A 167 4.12 13.77 -3.16
C TYR A 167 3.00 14.68 -2.64
N GLU A 168 2.53 15.57 -3.52
CA GLU A 168 1.37 16.43 -3.30
C GLU A 168 0.30 16.10 -4.35
N LYS A 169 -0.93 15.80 -3.90
CA LYS A 169 -2.07 15.60 -4.80
C LYS A 169 -2.42 16.93 -5.45
N LYS A 170 -2.50 16.97 -6.78
CA LYS A 170 -3.06 18.13 -7.49
C LYS A 170 -4.55 18.25 -7.18
N VAL A 171 -4.95 19.42 -6.69
CA VAL A 171 -6.36 19.77 -6.44
C VAL A 171 -7.00 20.18 -7.76
N THR A 172 -8.26 19.79 -7.98
CA THR A 172 -9.02 20.25 -9.14
C THR A 172 -9.33 21.73 -8.97
N VAL A 173 -9.03 22.54 -10.00
CA VAL A 173 -9.29 23.99 -9.96
C VAL A 173 -10.66 24.27 -10.56
N ASN A 174 -11.44 25.11 -9.90
CA ASN A 174 -12.70 25.61 -10.44
C ASN A 174 -12.46 26.33 -11.78
N ASP A 175 -13.17 25.94 -12.82
CA ASP A 175 -13.05 26.49 -14.17
C ASP A 175 -14.19 27.45 -14.54
N GLY A 176 -15.08 27.75 -13.59
CA GLY A 176 -16.24 28.62 -13.78
C GLY A 176 -17.41 27.97 -14.52
N SER A 177 -17.37 26.65 -14.75
CA SER A 177 -18.46 25.91 -15.41
C SER A 177 -19.71 25.70 -14.53
N VAL A 178 -19.57 25.86 -13.21
CA VAL A 178 -20.67 25.85 -12.23
C VAL A 178 -20.94 27.29 -11.81
N ASP A 179 -22.15 27.77 -12.04
CA ASP A 179 -22.56 29.12 -11.63
C ASP A 179 -22.97 29.19 -10.15
N ASN A 180 -23.14 30.40 -9.62
CA ASN A 180 -23.44 30.61 -8.20
C ASN A 180 -24.77 29.97 -7.75
N ASN A 181 -25.79 29.92 -8.61
CA ASN A 181 -27.06 29.30 -8.24
C ASN A 181 -26.90 27.78 -8.20
N GLU A 182 -26.21 27.22 -9.18
CA GLU A 182 -25.89 25.80 -9.22
C GLU A 182 -25.01 25.37 -8.03
N GLN A 183 -24.04 26.20 -7.64
CA GLN A 183 -23.19 26.01 -6.46
C GLN A 183 -24.03 25.92 -5.18
N LEU A 184 -24.99 26.83 -4.97
CA LEU A 184 -25.86 26.83 -3.79
C LEU A 184 -26.75 25.59 -3.74
N GLU A 185 -27.34 25.19 -4.86
CA GLU A 185 -28.14 23.97 -4.92
C GLU A 185 -27.31 22.71 -4.60
N ILE A 186 -26.06 22.66 -5.06
CA ILE A 186 -25.13 21.57 -4.75
C ILE A 186 -24.82 21.57 -3.26
N GLU A 187 -24.52 22.73 -2.66
CA GLU A 187 -24.25 22.87 -1.23
C GLU A 187 -25.43 22.38 -0.38
N GLU A 188 -26.65 22.85 -0.68
CA GLU A 188 -27.87 22.43 0.02
C GLU A 188 -28.11 20.92 -0.09
N PHE A 189 -27.89 20.36 -1.29
CA PHE A 189 -28.00 18.93 -1.53
C PHE A 189 -26.99 18.14 -0.70
N LEU A 190 -25.71 18.56 -0.68
CA LEU A 190 -24.65 17.87 0.05
C LEU A 190 -24.84 18.00 1.57
N VAL A 191 -25.24 19.16 2.08
CA VAL A 191 -25.59 19.34 3.50
C VAL A 191 -26.72 18.41 3.90
N THR A 192 -27.78 18.33 3.10
CA THR A 192 -28.91 17.42 3.37
C THR A 192 -28.46 15.96 3.33
N PHE A 193 -27.71 15.57 2.29
CA PHE A 193 -27.21 14.20 2.14
C PHE A 193 -26.32 13.80 3.31
N PHE A 194 -25.30 14.60 3.64
CA PHE A 194 -24.34 14.27 4.67
C PHE A 194 -24.89 14.37 6.09
N ARG A 195 -25.97 15.12 6.32
CA ARG A 195 -26.71 15.05 7.59
C ARG A 195 -27.42 13.71 7.77
N LEU A 196 -27.94 13.14 6.69
CA LEU A 196 -28.65 11.86 6.69
C LEU A 196 -27.67 10.67 6.72
N TYR A 197 -26.57 10.76 5.97
CA TYR A 197 -25.66 9.65 5.66
C TYR A 197 -25.22 8.77 6.86
N PRO A 198 -24.87 9.32 8.04
CA PRO A 198 -24.40 8.50 9.17
C PRO A 198 -25.42 7.47 9.69
N THR A 199 -26.71 7.70 9.46
CA THR A 199 -27.81 6.87 10.00
C THR A 199 -28.69 6.22 8.92
N ALA A 200 -28.42 6.55 7.65
CA ALA A 200 -29.21 6.14 6.50
C ALA A 200 -29.05 4.66 6.18
N ASP A 201 -30.15 3.98 5.88
CA ASP A 201 -30.13 2.64 5.28
C ASP A 201 -30.03 2.68 3.74
N GLU A 202 -29.92 1.51 3.09
CA GLU A 202 -29.80 1.42 1.61
C GLU A 202 -30.99 2.06 0.89
N LYS A 203 -32.19 1.98 1.47
CA LYS A 203 -33.41 2.55 0.89
C LYS A 203 -33.37 4.07 0.98
N GLU A 204 -33.03 4.62 2.13
CA GLU A 204 -32.87 6.06 2.35
C GLU A 204 -31.78 6.64 1.45
N LEU A 205 -30.64 5.96 1.30
CA LEU A 205 -29.58 6.40 0.39
C LEU A 205 -29.97 6.37 -1.09
N SER A 206 -30.84 5.44 -1.50
CA SER A 206 -31.23 5.29 -2.92
C SER A 206 -31.93 6.53 -3.52
N TYR A 207 -32.50 7.39 -2.65
CA TYR A 207 -33.09 8.67 -3.04
C TYR A 207 -32.03 9.72 -3.43
N TYR A 208 -30.82 9.63 -2.87
CA TYR A 208 -29.77 10.64 -3.03
C TYR A 208 -28.55 10.13 -3.81
N ALA A 209 -28.33 8.82 -3.85
CA ALA A 209 -27.16 8.21 -4.48
C ALA A 209 -27.53 6.97 -5.30
N GLU A 210 -26.78 6.72 -6.36
CA GLU A 210 -26.83 5.44 -7.08
C GLU A 210 -26.29 4.30 -6.22
N LYS A 211 -26.81 3.09 -6.47
CA LYS A 211 -26.47 1.91 -5.69
C LYS A 211 -24.95 1.66 -5.71
N ASN A 212 -24.38 1.42 -4.53
CA ASN A 212 -22.96 1.16 -4.29
C ASN A 212 -21.99 2.33 -4.53
N VAL A 213 -22.46 3.56 -4.79
CA VAL A 213 -21.56 4.72 -4.82
C VAL A 213 -21.09 5.08 -3.41
N LEU A 214 -22.03 5.13 -2.46
CA LEU A 214 -21.77 5.22 -1.03
C LEU A 214 -22.63 4.17 -0.33
N LYS A 215 -21.98 3.25 0.38
CA LYS A 215 -22.68 2.18 1.11
C LYS A 215 -23.14 2.71 2.47
N PRO A 216 -24.27 2.22 3.02
CA PRO A 216 -24.65 2.48 4.40
C PRO A 216 -23.51 2.15 5.36
N ILE A 217 -23.36 2.94 6.42
CA ILE A 217 -22.47 2.61 7.53
C ILE A 217 -23.06 1.38 8.25
N GLN A 218 -22.24 0.35 8.48
CA GLN A 218 -22.72 -0.97 8.93
C GLN A 218 -23.46 -0.92 10.28
N GLU A 219 -23.00 -0.06 11.19
CA GLU A 219 -23.67 0.24 12.44
C GLU A 219 -24.17 1.69 12.35
N LYS A 220 -25.49 1.90 12.43
CA LYS A 220 -26.08 3.24 12.42
C LYS A 220 -25.36 4.08 13.47
N ASN A 221 -24.74 5.17 13.05
CA ASN A 221 -23.89 5.96 13.90
C ASN A 221 -24.55 7.31 14.14
N ASP A 222 -25.32 7.39 15.22
CA ASP A 222 -25.97 8.60 15.70
C ASP A 222 -25.02 9.52 16.50
N VAL A 223 -23.79 9.08 16.76
CA VAL A 223 -22.79 9.92 17.44
C VAL A 223 -22.13 10.93 16.50
N TYR A 224 -22.24 10.77 15.18
CA TYR A 224 -21.74 11.76 14.22
C TYR A 224 -22.78 12.84 13.93
N VAL A 225 -22.49 14.07 14.37
CA VAL A 225 -23.28 15.25 14.04
C VAL A 225 -22.57 16.07 12.97
N LEU A 226 -23.26 16.35 11.86
CA LEU A 226 -22.72 17.19 10.78
C LEU A 226 -22.39 18.59 11.34
N SER A 227 -21.12 18.98 11.20
CA SER A 227 -20.62 20.30 11.60
C SER A 227 -20.47 21.22 10.40
N GLU A 228 -19.87 20.74 9.30
CA GLU A 228 -19.52 21.57 8.15
C GLU A 228 -19.49 20.74 6.86
N VAL A 229 -19.83 21.40 5.74
CA VAL A 229 -19.62 20.90 4.38
C VAL A 229 -18.90 22.01 3.61
N GLU A 230 -17.68 21.75 3.17
CA GLU A 230 -16.85 22.69 2.41
C GLU A 230 -16.61 22.13 1.02
N ILE A 231 -17.14 22.79 -0.02
CA ILE A 231 -16.86 22.45 -1.41
C ILE A 231 -15.51 23.04 -1.80
N VAL A 232 -14.51 22.15 -1.97
CA VAL A 232 -13.15 22.52 -2.40
C VAL A 232 -13.13 22.88 -3.88
N SER A 233 -13.85 22.10 -4.71
CA SER A 233 -14.01 22.40 -6.13
C SER A 233 -15.28 21.79 -6.70
N ALA A 234 -15.83 22.43 -7.74
CA ALA A 234 -16.95 21.95 -8.53
C ALA A 234 -16.71 22.29 -10.00
N VAL A 235 -16.62 21.25 -10.84
CA VAL A 235 -16.38 21.38 -12.29
C VAL A 235 -17.42 20.58 -13.05
N LYS A 236 -18.09 21.20 -14.01
CA LYS A 236 -19.16 20.61 -14.79
C LYS A 236 -18.68 20.24 -16.18
N GLU A 237 -18.76 18.94 -16.48
CA GLU A 237 -18.55 18.43 -17.83
C GLU A 237 -19.83 17.78 -18.35
N LYS A 238 -20.38 18.35 -19.43
CA LYS A 238 -21.63 17.89 -20.05
C LYS A 238 -22.80 17.92 -19.04
N LYS A 239 -23.17 16.76 -18.49
CA LYS A 239 -24.28 16.58 -17.54
C LYS A 239 -23.82 16.15 -16.15
N ILE A 240 -22.51 16.01 -15.94
CA ILE A 240 -21.93 15.57 -14.68
C ILE A 240 -21.14 16.72 -14.08
N THR A 241 -21.38 16.99 -12.80
CA THR A 241 -20.59 17.93 -12.00
C THR A 241 -19.70 17.12 -11.08
N TYR A 242 -18.38 17.24 -11.25
CA TYR A 242 -17.38 16.66 -10.39
C TYR A 242 -17.14 17.60 -9.21
N VAL A 243 -17.33 17.09 -8.00
CA VAL A 243 -17.26 17.89 -6.78
C VAL A 243 -16.25 17.28 -5.82
N GLN A 244 -15.28 18.08 -5.38
CA GLN A 244 -14.42 17.75 -4.25
C GLN A 244 -14.99 18.43 -3.02
N VAL A 245 -15.29 17.67 -1.98
CA VAL A 245 -15.94 18.18 -0.77
C VAL A 245 -15.28 17.62 0.49
N ASN A 246 -15.02 18.51 1.46
CA ASN A 246 -14.67 18.15 2.82
C ASN A 246 -15.95 18.17 3.67
N VAL A 247 -16.16 17.12 4.47
CA VAL A 247 -17.32 16.98 5.35
C VAL A 247 -16.80 16.76 6.76
N THR A 248 -17.14 17.68 7.65
CA THR A 248 -16.71 17.62 9.04
C THR A 248 -17.87 17.14 9.91
N TYR A 249 -17.64 16.07 10.66
CA TYR A 249 -18.55 15.58 11.70
C TYR A 249 -17.94 15.82 13.08
N LEU A 250 -18.74 16.24 14.05
CA LEU A 250 -18.40 16.13 15.45
C LEU A 250 -18.80 14.73 15.94
N ASP A 251 -17.81 13.94 16.35
CA ASP A 251 -18.04 12.69 17.06
C ASP A 251 -18.42 13.00 18.51
N GLN A 252 -19.66 12.72 18.89
CA GLN A 252 -20.17 12.98 20.23
C GLN A 252 -19.56 12.09 21.31
N GLN A 253 -18.95 10.96 20.96
CA GLN A 253 -18.29 10.09 21.92
C GLN A 253 -16.86 10.55 22.20
N THR A 254 -16.05 10.73 21.15
CA THR A 254 -14.64 11.14 21.30
C THR A 254 -14.47 12.64 21.48
N LYS A 255 -15.51 13.43 21.16
CA LYS A 255 -15.51 14.90 21.09
C LYS A 255 -14.55 15.46 20.03
N ALA A 256 -14.02 14.62 19.15
CA ALA A 256 -13.15 15.03 18.06
C ALA A 256 -13.95 15.45 16.82
N MET A 257 -13.40 16.39 16.06
CA MET A 257 -13.86 16.65 14.70
C MET A 257 -13.22 15.63 13.75
N GLN A 258 -14.05 14.94 12.97
CA GLN A 258 -13.63 14.02 11.93
C GLN A 258 -13.92 14.64 10.57
N ILE A 259 -12.87 14.89 9.80
CA ILE A 259 -12.96 15.43 8.45
C ILE A 259 -12.87 14.26 7.46
N SER A 260 -13.89 14.11 6.63
CA SER A 260 -13.95 13.14 5.54
C SER A 260 -13.91 13.87 4.21
N GLN A 261 -13.11 13.39 3.26
CA GLN A 261 -12.97 14.01 1.94
C GLN A 261 -13.60 13.10 0.88
N TYR A 262 -14.39 13.68 -0.02
CA TYR A 262 -15.06 12.94 -1.08
C TYR A 262 -14.78 13.58 -2.45
N ASP A 263 -14.43 12.72 -3.42
CA ASP A 263 -14.44 13.05 -4.84
C ASP A 263 -15.77 12.50 -5.41
N LEU A 264 -16.79 13.35 -5.55
CA LEU A 264 -18.15 12.99 -5.96
C LEU A 264 -18.43 13.34 -7.43
N LYS A 265 -19.34 12.59 -8.05
CA LYS A 265 -19.97 12.96 -9.32
C LYS A 265 -21.45 13.20 -9.06
N LEU A 266 -21.92 14.38 -9.42
CA LEU A 266 -23.30 14.79 -9.27
C LEU A 266 -23.96 14.90 -10.63
N LYS A 267 -25.22 14.49 -10.71
CA LYS A 267 -26.07 14.64 -11.89
C LYS A 267 -27.40 15.25 -11.49
N LYS A 268 -27.86 16.26 -12.22
CA LYS A 268 -29.18 16.88 -12.01
C LYS A 268 -30.22 16.22 -12.92
N GLU A 269 -31.14 15.46 -12.33
CA GLU A 269 -32.29 14.84 -13.02
C GLU A 269 -33.59 15.21 -12.28
N GLY A 270 -33.91 16.51 -12.31
CA GLY A 270 -34.88 17.11 -11.39
C GLY A 270 -34.18 17.50 -10.09
N ASN A 271 -33.88 16.52 -9.24
CA ASN A 271 -33.03 16.69 -8.06
C ASN A 271 -31.59 16.27 -8.34
N TRP A 272 -30.66 16.78 -7.54
CA TRP A 272 -29.29 16.31 -7.52
C TRP A 272 -29.20 14.86 -7.04
N LYS A 273 -28.32 14.08 -7.66
CA LYS A 273 -28.02 12.70 -7.28
C LYS A 273 -26.53 12.42 -7.39
N ILE A 274 -25.97 11.70 -6.42
CA ILE A 274 -24.61 11.18 -6.47
C ILE A 274 -24.58 9.95 -7.38
N VAL A 275 -23.75 9.98 -8.42
CA VAL A 275 -23.65 8.93 -9.45
C VAL A 275 -22.24 8.34 -9.51
N LYS A 276 -22.09 7.22 -10.24
CA LYS A 276 -20.82 6.50 -10.36
C LYS A 276 -19.75 7.19 -11.20
#